data_AF-A0A7W1UC00-F1
#
_entry.id   AF-A0A7W1UC00-F1
#
_cell.length_a   1.000
_cell.length_b   1.000
_cell.length_c   1.000
_cell.angle_alpha   90.00
_cell.angle_beta   90.00
_cell.angle_gamma   90.00
#
_symmetry.space_group_name_H-M   'P 1'
#
loop_
_entity.id
_entity.type
_entity.pdbx_description
1 polymer ?
#
loop_
_entity_poly.entity_id
_entity_poly.type
_entity_poly.pdbx_seq_one_letter_code
_entity_poly.pdbx_strand_id
1 'polypeptide(L)'
;MYNVALVTEEKCVAKKGCRLCIMYCPEANCLDLNSDKMIAEVHIERCKGCELCKVVCDAAKHEAIEMVAVNSDGTLMEKAGEAAELGQAYQG
;
A
#
# COMPACT_ATOMS: atom_id res chain seq x y z
N MET A 1 11.74 9.72 3.10
CA MET A 1 10.40 9.45 2.53
C MET A 1 10.38 8.01 2.09
N TYR A 2 9.42 7.22 2.56
CA TYR A 2 9.12 5.92 1.95
C TYR A 2 7.62 5.89 1.66
N ASN A 3 7.24 5.17 0.61
CA ASN A 3 5.83 5.00 0.27
C ASN A 3 5.29 3.78 0.99
N VAL A 4 4.01 3.79 1.31
CA VAL A 4 3.28 2.64 1.85
C VAL A 4 2.24 2.18 0.84
N ALA A 5 1.88 0.90 0.91
CA ALA A 5 0.82 0.36 0.07
C ALA A 5 -0.55 0.75 0.63
N LEU A 6 -1.49 1.09 -0.25
CA LEU A 6 -2.91 1.20 0.05
C LEU A 6 -3.72 0.35 -0.90
N VAL A 7 -4.79 -0.26 -0.40
CA VAL A 7 -5.69 -1.10 -1.18
C VAL A 7 -6.97 -0.32 -1.50
N THR A 8 -7.30 -0.22 -2.78
CA THR A 8 -8.60 0.32 -3.22
C THR A 8 -9.68 -0.75 -3.09
N GLU A 9 -10.65 -0.52 -2.20
CA GLU A 9 -11.72 -1.47 -1.87
C GLU A 9 -12.51 -1.93 -3.12
N GLU A 10 -12.82 -1.02 -4.03
CA GLU A 10 -13.61 -1.30 -5.24
C GLU A 10 -12.91 -2.25 -6.23
N LYS A 11 -11.58 -2.21 -6.28
CA LYS A 11 -10.75 -3.01 -7.20
C LYS A 11 -10.31 -4.33 -6.56
N CYS A 12 -10.27 -4.40 -5.24
CA CYS A 12 -9.82 -5.59 -4.53
C CYS A 12 -10.76 -6.78 -4.77
N VAL A 13 -10.21 -7.91 -5.22
CA VAL A 13 -10.97 -9.15 -5.45
C VAL A 13 -10.75 -10.20 -4.37
N ALA A 14 -10.32 -9.80 -3.17
CA ALA A 14 -10.18 -10.73 -2.04
C ALA A 14 -11.52 -11.42 -1.67
N LYS A 15 -12.66 -10.76 -1.88
CA LYS A 15 -14.00 -11.39 -1.80
C LYS A 15 -14.19 -12.59 -2.74
N LYS A 16 -13.42 -12.68 -3.83
CA LYS A 16 -13.39 -13.80 -4.78
C LYS A 16 -12.28 -14.81 -4.49
N GLY A 17 -11.56 -14.66 -3.37
CA GLY A 17 -10.54 -15.61 -2.91
C GLY A 17 -9.08 -15.22 -3.21
N CYS A 18 -8.80 -14.07 -3.85
CA CYS A 18 -7.41 -13.67 -4.10
C CYS A 18 -6.67 -13.31 -2.80
N ARG A 19 -5.47 -13.87 -2.60
CA ARG A 19 -4.62 -13.63 -1.41
C ARG A 19 -3.15 -13.34 -1.77
N LEU A 20 -2.86 -13.03 -3.04
CA LEU A 20 -1.49 -12.93 -3.53
C LEU A 20 -0.68 -11.85 -2.78
N CYS A 21 -1.23 -10.66 -2.57
CA CYS A 21 -0.52 -9.59 -1.86
C CYS A 21 -0.19 -9.96 -0.41
N ILE A 22 -1.05 -10.72 0.26
CA ILE A 22 -0.82 -11.24 1.63
C ILE A 22 0.30 -12.28 1.61
N MET A 23 0.26 -13.24 0.66
CA MET A 23 1.25 -14.33 0.58
C MET A 23 2.65 -13.86 0.16
N TYR A 24 2.73 -12.83 -0.69
CA TYR A 24 3.99 -12.33 -1.24
C TYR A 24 4.60 -11.20 -0.43
N CYS A 25 3.92 -10.66 0.58
CA CYS A 25 4.51 -9.63 1.41
C CYS A 25 5.68 -10.24 2.22
N PRO A 26 6.90 -9.68 2.12
CA PRO A 26 8.05 -10.20 2.85
C PRO A 26 7.99 -9.82 4.34
N GLU A 27 7.20 -8.81 4.69
CA GLU A 27 6.99 -8.37 6.07
C GLU A 27 5.80 -9.12 6.67
N ALA A 28 6.08 -9.87 7.74
CA ALA A 28 5.07 -10.66 8.44
C ALA A 28 3.96 -9.74 8.97
N ASN A 29 2.70 -10.18 8.81
CA ASN A 29 1.51 -9.48 9.28
C ASN A 29 1.42 -8.02 8.79
N CYS A 30 2.05 -7.68 7.65
CA CYS A 30 1.90 -6.34 7.06
C CYS A 30 0.63 -6.21 6.22
N LEU A 31 0.15 -7.32 5.64
CA LEU A 31 -1.14 -7.37 4.97
C LEU A 31 -1.94 -8.55 5.50
N ASP A 32 -3.20 -8.29 5.83
CA ASP A 32 -4.15 -9.30 6.28
C ASP A 32 -5.46 -9.20 5.48
N LEU A 33 -6.28 -10.24 5.59
CA LEU A 33 -7.66 -10.18 5.12
C LEU A 33 -8.51 -9.49 6.18
N ASN A 34 -9.09 -8.34 5.85
CA ASN A 34 -10.19 -7.79 6.63
C ASN A 34 -11.43 -8.67 6.41
N SER A 35 -11.84 -9.43 7.42
CA SER A 35 -12.95 -10.39 7.31
C SER A 35 -14.33 -9.74 7.15
N ASP A 36 -14.48 -8.49 7.61
CA ASP A 36 -15.76 -7.80 7.58
C ASP A 36 -16.04 -7.22 6.18
N LYS A 37 -15.01 -6.61 5.57
CA LYS A 37 -15.08 -6.02 4.23
C LYS A 37 -14.68 -7.00 3.11
N MET A 38 -14.02 -8.10 3.46
CA MET A 38 -13.46 -9.06 2.52
C MET A 38 -12.49 -8.42 1.51
N ILE A 39 -11.65 -7.51 1.99
CA ILE A 39 -10.55 -6.87 1.27
C ILE A 39 -9.21 -7.16 1.93
N ALA A 40 -8.12 -7.02 1.18
CA ALA A 40 -6.80 -6.96 1.80
C ALA A 40 -6.65 -5.60 2.51
N GLU A 41 -6.14 -5.62 3.73
CA GLU A 41 -5.87 -4.44 4.55
C GLU A 41 -4.36 -4.34 4.81
N VAL A 42 -3.81 -3.13 4.75
CA VAL A 42 -2.39 -2.86 4.94
C VAL A 42 -2.19 -2.22 6.31
N HIS A 43 -1.34 -2.84 7.12
CA HIS A 43 -0.85 -2.26 8.37
C HIS A 43 0.30 -1.30 8.06
N ILE A 44 -0.04 -0.01 7.93
CA ILE A 44 0.84 1.05 7.43
C ILE A 44 2.15 1.14 8.22
N GLU A 45 2.09 0.97 9.54
CA GLU A 45 3.23 1.02 10.45
C GLU A 45 4.24 -0.13 10.23
N ARG A 46 3.80 -1.22 9.60
CA ARG A 46 4.66 -2.35 9.23
C ARG A 46 5.17 -2.24 7.80
N CYS A 47 4.46 -1.56 6.92
CA CYS A 47 4.80 -1.47 5.51
C CYS A 47 6.20 -0.87 5.31
N LYS A 48 7.08 -1.57 4.58
CA LYS A 48 8.44 -1.11 4.27
C LYS A 48 8.58 -0.51 2.87
N GLY A 49 7.46 -0.33 2.16
CA GLY A 49 7.47 0.28 0.84
C GLY A 49 8.21 -0.52 -0.24
N CYS A 50 8.31 -1.84 -0.11
CA CYS A 50 9.04 -2.70 -1.07
C CYS A 50 8.29 -2.95 -2.39
N GLU A 51 7.03 -2.50 -2.50
CA GLU A 51 6.18 -2.57 -3.70
C GLU A 51 5.81 -3.98 -4.21
N LEU A 52 6.29 -5.06 -3.57
CA LEU A 52 6.05 -6.43 -4.05
C LEU A 52 4.56 -6.80 -4.11
N CYS A 53 3.76 -6.31 -3.15
CA CYS A 53 2.31 -6.49 -3.14
C CYS A 53 1.63 -5.80 -4.33
N LYS A 54 2.10 -4.60 -4.73
CA LYS A 54 1.62 -3.89 -5.92
C LYS A 54 1.96 -4.68 -7.19
N VAL A 55 3.22 -5.07 -7.34
CA VAL A 55 3.70 -5.83 -8.51
C VAL A 55 2.87 -7.09 -8.73
N VAL A 56 2.60 -7.88 -7.68
CA VAL A 56 1.81 -9.10 -7.81
C VAL A 56 0.32 -8.83 -8.10
N CYS A 57 -0.24 -7.73 -7.56
CA CYS A 57 -1.61 -7.31 -7.82
C CYS A 57 -1.80 -6.86 -9.28
N ASP A 58 -0.83 -6.12 -9.82
CA ASP A 58 -0.81 -5.66 -11.20
C ASP A 58 -0.58 -6.83 -12.18
N ALA A 59 0.33 -7.76 -11.84
CA ALA A 59 0.54 -8.99 -12.62
C ALA A 59 -0.73 -9.87 -12.70
N ALA A 60 -1.55 -9.86 -11.64
CA ALA A 60 -2.85 -10.52 -11.61
C ALA A 60 -3.98 -9.70 -12.28
N LYS A 61 -3.66 -8.52 -12.84
CA LYS A 61 -4.60 -7.60 -13.52
C LYS A 61 -5.73 -7.08 -12.63
N HIS A 62 -5.47 -6.92 -11.33
CA HIS A 62 -6.44 -6.34 -10.40
C HIS A 62 -6.21 -4.84 -10.18
N GLU A 63 -4.95 -4.40 -10.23
CA GLU A 63 -4.55 -2.98 -10.13
C GLU A 63 -5.17 -2.27 -8.91
N ALA A 64 -5.31 -3.02 -7.80
CA ALA A 64 -6.00 -2.60 -6.60
C ALA A 64 -5.07 -1.97 -5.55
N ILE A 65 -3.77 -1.85 -5.83
CA ILE A 65 -2.77 -1.37 -4.88
C ILE A 65 -2.02 -0.17 -5.46
N GLU A 66 -1.99 0.90 -4.68
CA GLU A 66 -1.25 2.13 -4.96
C GLU A 66 -0.18 2.34 -3.88
N MET A 67 0.93 2.96 -4.26
CA MET A 67 1.99 3.35 -3.34
C MET A 67 1.84 4.84 -3.04
N VAL A 68 1.65 5.19 -1.77
CA VAL A 68 1.41 6.57 -1.34
C VAL A 68 2.47 7.03 -0.36
N ALA A 69 2.83 8.30 -0.42
CA ALA A 69 3.81 8.88 0.49
C ALA A 69 3.22 9.02 1.90
N VAL A 70 4.07 8.79 2.91
CA VAL A 70 3.77 9.06 4.32
C VAL A 70 4.67 10.14 4.89
N ASN A 71 4.13 10.88 5.84
CA ASN A 71 4.86 11.80 6.69
C ASN A 71 5.83 11.04 7.62
N SER A 72 6.73 11.77 8.27
CA SER A 72 7.71 11.21 9.22
C SER A 72 7.07 10.58 10.45
N ASP A 73 5.84 10.94 10.78
CA ASP A 73 5.03 10.37 11.87
C ASP A 73 4.20 9.16 11.43
N GLY A 74 4.28 8.74 10.16
CA GLY A 74 3.54 7.61 9.61
C GLY A 74 2.13 7.94 9.13
N THR A 75 1.71 9.21 9.18
CA THR A 75 0.42 9.64 8.62
C THR A 75 0.46 9.72 7.09
N LEU A 76 -0.67 9.42 6.45
CA LEU A 76 -0.81 9.52 4.99
C LEU A 76 -0.73 10.98 4.56
N MET A 77 0.03 11.27 3.51
CA MET A 77 0.04 12.61 2.92
C MET A 77 -1.22 12.80 2.07
N GLU A 78 -2.06 13.76 2.44
CA GLU A 78 -3.37 13.95 1.80
C GLU A 78 -3.26 14.62 0.42
N LYS A 79 -2.11 15.21 0.08
CA LYS A 79 -1.91 15.95 -1.18
C LYS A 79 -0.60 15.59 -1.86
N ALA A 80 -0.69 15.29 -3.16
CA ALA A 80 0.48 15.16 -4.04
C ALA A 80 1.43 16.38 -4.01
N GLY A 81 0.91 17.56 -3.66
CA GLY A 81 1.70 18.79 -3.50
C GLY A 81 2.66 18.75 -2.30
N GLU A 82 2.27 18.14 -1.18
CA GLU A 82 3.11 18.07 0.03
C GLU A 82 4.31 17.15 -0.19
N ALA A 83 4.14 16.08 -0.97
CA ALA A 83 5.23 15.19 -1.35
C ALA A 83 6.26 15.88 -2.28
N ALA A 84 5.78 16.73 -3.19
CA ALA A 84 6.64 17.50 -4.09
C ALA A 84 7.41 18.62 -3.36
N GLU A 85 6.79 19.27 -2.37
CA GLU A 85 7.40 20.35 -1.59
C GLU A 85 8.53 19.85 -0.69
N LEU A 86 8.35 18.68 -0.04
CA LEU A 86 9.44 18.01 0.69
C LEU A 86 10.60 17.62 -0.22
N GLY A 87 10.32 17.12 -1.44
CA GLY A 87 11.36 16.78 -2.41
C GLY A 87 12.25 17.97 -2.80
N GLN A 88 11.71 19.19 -2.75
CA GLN A 88 12.45 20.43 -3.01
C GLN A 88 13.26 20.92 -1.80
N ALA A 89 12.81 20.64 -0.58
CA ALA A 89 13.49 21.05 0.66
C ALA A 89 14.83 20.33 0.89
N TYR A 90 15.02 19.12 0.34
CA TYR A 90 16.28 18.35 0.46
C TYR A 90 17.25 18.54 -0.72
N GLN A 91 16.96 19.47 -1.63
CA GLN A 91 17.85 19.83 -2.75
C GLN A 91 18.69 21.10 -2.46
N GLY A 92 18.67 21.59 -1.22
CA GLY A 92 19.44 22.76 -0.75
C GLY A 92 20.70 22.39 0.03
#